data_AF-A0A533U9T4-F1
#
_entry.id   AF-A0A533U9T4-F1
#
_cell.length_a   1.000
_cell.length_b   1.000
_cell.length_c   1.000
_cell.angle_alpha   90.00
_cell.angle_beta   90.00
_cell.angle_gamma   90.00
#
_symmetry.space_group_name_H-M   'P 1'
#
loop_
_entity.id
_entity.type
_entity.pdbx_description
1 polymer ?
#
loop_
_entity_poly.entity_id
_entity_poly.type
_entity_poly.pdbx_seq_one_letter_code
_entity_poly.pdbx_strand_id
1 'polypeptide(L)'
;MPKRFFNSLDDFKNNLHKYDASLIDYNGNLVPCIYINSDRYHDIISKVAGKKLAVDVLLDLFHDSKHVFVDILMTYLDYNFDENYLFYANDMPQFFEALARTGLIAIAPSNAETASQLNLLVIQLPRKDSAESAFNQMIKIINKQIQAHEN
;
A
#
# COMPACT_ATOMS: atom_id res chain seq x y z
N MET A 1 5.56 -10.15 -11.96
CA MET A 1 6.91 -9.77 -11.48
C MET A 1 7.47 -10.89 -10.62
N PRO A 2 8.79 -11.12 -10.58
CA PRO A 2 9.37 -12.01 -9.57
C PRO A 2 9.19 -11.41 -8.17
N LYS A 3 9.03 -12.28 -7.16
CA LYS A 3 8.97 -11.88 -5.75
C LYS A 3 10.17 -11.00 -5.42
N ARG A 4 9.94 -9.84 -4.78
CA ARG A 4 11.03 -8.93 -4.40
C ARG A 4 11.81 -9.53 -3.24
N PHE A 5 13.13 -9.53 -3.37
CA PHE A 5 14.05 -10.01 -2.34
C PHE A 5 14.87 -8.83 -1.85
N PHE A 6 14.85 -8.61 -0.54
CA PHE A 6 15.66 -7.61 0.15
C PHE A 6 16.67 -8.35 1.02
N ASN A 7 17.96 -8.11 0.80
CA ASN A 7 19.04 -8.83 1.48
C ASN A 7 19.65 -8.02 2.62
N SER A 8 19.35 -6.72 2.68
CA SER A 8 19.86 -5.81 3.72
C SER A 8 18.82 -4.74 4.09
N LEU A 9 19.02 -4.09 5.24
CA LEU A 9 18.21 -2.93 5.63
C LEU A 9 18.35 -1.77 4.63
N ASP A 10 19.53 -1.60 4.03
CA ASP A 10 19.75 -0.57 3.03
C ASP A 10 19.01 -0.90 1.72
N ASP A 11 18.85 -2.18 1.38
CA ASP A 11 17.99 -2.59 0.26
C ASP A 11 16.56 -2.12 0.49
N PHE A 12 16.01 -2.32 1.69
CA PHE A 12 14.66 -1.81 2.02
C PHE A 12 14.58 -0.29 1.89
N LYS A 13 15.50 0.45 2.51
CA LYS A 13 15.51 1.92 2.48
C LYS A 13 15.61 2.48 1.06
N ASN A 14 16.46 1.89 0.22
CA ASN A 14 16.62 2.31 -1.17
C ASN A 14 15.41 2.00 -2.06
N ASN A 15 14.54 1.09 -1.61
CA ASN A 15 13.36 0.62 -2.32
C ASN A 15 12.04 1.15 -1.75
N LEU A 16 12.09 1.99 -0.70
CA LEU A 16 10.91 2.62 -0.15
C LEU A 16 10.17 3.41 -1.23
N HIS A 17 8.85 3.39 -1.13
CA HIS A 17 7.98 4.20 -1.94
C HIS A 17 8.41 5.67 -1.86
N LYS A 18 8.61 6.30 -3.02
CA LYS A 18 9.27 7.61 -3.14
C LYS A 18 8.31 8.78 -3.01
N TYR A 19 7.01 8.51 -3.09
CA TYR A 19 5.96 9.50 -3.04
C TYR A 19 5.20 9.37 -1.72
N ASP A 20 4.32 10.33 -1.45
CA ASP A 20 3.57 10.34 -0.21
C ASP A 20 2.52 9.22 -0.16
N ALA A 21 1.98 8.97 1.02
CA ALA A 21 0.81 8.14 1.22
C ALA A 21 -0.01 8.67 2.41
N SER A 22 -1.32 8.75 2.22
CA SER A 22 -2.22 9.41 3.18
C SER A 22 -3.52 8.63 3.38
N LEU A 23 -4.38 9.13 4.25
CA LEU A 23 -5.77 8.71 4.35
C LEU A 23 -6.65 9.74 3.65
N ILE A 24 -7.54 9.27 2.77
CA ILE A 24 -8.52 10.10 2.08
C ILE A 24 -9.93 9.72 2.50
N ASP A 25 -10.84 10.69 2.54
CA ASP A 25 -12.27 10.41 2.66
C ASP A 25 -12.81 9.91 1.32
N TYR A 26 -13.31 8.67 1.33
CA TYR A 26 -14.07 8.08 0.25
C TYR A 26 -15.40 7.56 0.79
N ASN A 27 -16.48 8.27 0.45
CA ASN A 27 -17.85 7.97 0.90
C ASN A 27 -17.97 7.84 2.43
N GLY A 28 -17.33 8.74 3.19
CA GLY A 28 -17.36 8.75 4.65
C GLY A 28 -16.47 7.69 5.31
N ASN A 29 -15.65 6.98 4.53
CA ASN A 29 -14.63 6.05 5.04
C ASN A 29 -13.24 6.63 4.79
N LEU A 30 -12.40 6.60 5.81
CA LEU A 30 -10.96 6.86 5.62
C LEU A 30 -10.34 5.64 4.93
N VAL A 31 -9.88 5.86 3.70
CA VAL A 31 -9.26 4.87 2.82
C VAL A 31 -7.78 5.21 2.64
N PRO A 32 -6.86 4.23 2.74
CA PRO A 32 -5.45 4.43 2.43
C PRO A 32 -5.25 4.81 0.97
N CYS A 33 -4.47 5.85 0.70
CA CYS A 33 -4.16 6.36 -0.63
C CYS A 33 -2.64 6.37 -0.84
N ILE A 34 -2.21 5.71 -1.92
CA ILE A 34 -0.82 5.74 -2.39
C ILE A 34 -0.73 6.80 -3.48
N TYR A 35 0.08 7.84 -3.27
CA TYR A 35 0.40 8.78 -4.34
C TYR A 35 1.52 8.22 -5.19
N ILE A 36 1.46 8.36 -6.51
CA ILE A 36 2.50 7.88 -7.42
C ILE A 36 2.87 8.96 -8.43
N ASN A 37 3.95 8.73 -9.17
CA ASN A 37 4.33 9.60 -10.29
C ASN A 37 3.15 9.85 -11.23
N SER A 38 2.89 11.12 -11.59
CA SER A 38 1.72 11.50 -12.41
C SER A 38 1.72 10.87 -13.81
N ASP A 39 2.88 10.73 -14.47
CA ASP A 39 2.98 10.06 -15.76
C ASP A 39 2.67 8.58 -15.62
N ARG A 40 3.20 7.94 -14.56
CA ARG A 40 2.88 6.53 -14.27
C ARG A 40 1.39 6.33 -13.97
N TYR A 41 0.78 7.24 -13.22
CA TYR A 41 -0.66 7.22 -12.98
C TYR A 41 -1.44 7.33 -14.29
N HIS A 42 -1.07 8.26 -15.16
CA HIS A 42 -1.68 8.40 -16.48
C HIS A 42 -1.54 7.13 -17.33
N ASP A 43 -0.38 6.47 -17.30
CA ASP A 43 -0.15 5.18 -17.97
C ASP A 43 -1.07 4.08 -17.44
N ILE A 44 -1.27 4.00 -16.12
CA ILE A 44 -2.19 3.03 -15.51
C ILE A 44 -3.63 3.33 -15.95
N ILE A 45 -4.07 4.58 -15.79
CA ILE A 45 -5.45 4.98 -16.11
C ILE A 45 -5.77 4.81 -17.59
N SER A 46 -4.86 5.19 -18.49
CA SER A 46 -5.06 5.01 -19.94
C SER A 46 -5.28 3.55 -20.34
N LYS A 47 -4.72 2.60 -19.57
CA LYS A 47 -4.90 1.16 -19.79
C LYS A 47 -6.23 0.65 -19.24
N VAL A 48 -6.64 1.10 -18.06
CA VAL A 48 -7.76 0.49 -17.30
C VAL A 48 -9.08 1.27 -17.37
N ALA A 49 -9.05 2.55 -17.72
CA ALA A 49 -10.24 3.41 -17.72
C ALA A 49 -11.32 2.89 -18.69
N GLY A 50 -12.58 2.89 -18.23
CA GLY A 50 -13.74 2.46 -19.01
C GLY A 50 -13.81 0.95 -19.27
N LYS A 51 -12.92 0.15 -18.66
CA LYS A 51 -12.88 -1.29 -18.82
C LYS A 51 -13.13 -1.99 -17.49
N LYS A 52 -13.47 -3.29 -17.55
CA LYS A 52 -13.53 -4.12 -16.34
C LYS A 52 -12.13 -4.19 -15.73
N LEU A 53 -12.03 -3.85 -14.45
CA LEU A 53 -10.77 -3.86 -13.72
C LEU A 53 -10.83 -4.93 -12.63
N ALA A 54 -9.91 -5.88 -12.69
CA ALA A 54 -9.64 -6.82 -11.62
C ALA A 54 -8.18 -6.66 -11.21
N VAL A 55 -7.96 -6.34 -9.93
CA VAL A 55 -6.63 -6.18 -9.34
C VAL A 55 -6.50 -7.17 -8.21
N ASP A 56 -5.51 -8.06 -8.29
CA ASP A 56 -5.11 -8.87 -7.14
C ASP A 56 -4.13 -8.07 -6.29
N VAL A 57 -4.34 -8.05 -4.98
CA VAL A 57 -3.55 -7.26 -4.04
C VAL A 57 -2.98 -8.18 -2.97
N LEU A 58 -1.65 -8.24 -2.93
CA LEU A 58 -0.88 -9.01 -1.95
C LEU A 58 -0.12 -8.06 -1.02
N LEU A 59 -0.12 -8.38 0.27
CA LEU A 59 0.66 -7.68 1.28
C LEU A 59 1.75 -8.61 1.81
N ASP A 60 3.00 -8.33 1.46
CA ASP A 60 4.16 -9.05 2.00
C ASP A 60 4.73 -8.28 3.18
N LEU A 61 4.70 -8.91 4.36
CA LEU A 61 5.25 -8.36 5.60
C LEU A 61 6.71 -8.81 5.76
N PHE A 62 7.63 -7.83 5.78
CA PHE A 62 9.03 -8.05 6.09
C PHE A 62 9.32 -7.43 7.44
N HIS A 63 9.97 -8.15 8.33
CA HIS A 63 10.33 -7.56 9.60
C HIS A 63 11.60 -8.19 10.19
N ASP A 64 12.31 -7.40 10.97
CA ASP A 64 13.25 -7.89 11.96
C ASP A 64 12.70 -7.61 13.37
N SER A 65 13.56 -7.60 14.40
CA SER A 65 13.13 -7.27 15.76
C SER A 65 12.77 -5.81 15.97
N LYS A 66 13.10 -4.90 15.04
CA LYS A 66 12.99 -3.42 15.16
C LYS A 66 12.22 -2.77 14.01
N HIS A 67 12.44 -3.22 12.79
CA HIS A 67 11.90 -2.63 11.57
C HIS A 67 10.83 -3.54 10.98
N VAL A 68 9.71 -2.93 10.61
CA VAL A 68 8.59 -3.58 9.94
C VAL A 68 8.33 -2.85 8.63
N PHE A 69 8.36 -3.58 7.53
CA PHE A 69 8.05 -3.11 6.20
C PHE A 69 6.89 -3.92 5.62
N VAL A 70 6.04 -3.26 4.84
CA VAL A 70 4.96 -3.90 4.10
C VAL A 70 5.13 -3.55 2.63
N ASP A 71 5.29 -4.56 1.77
CA ASP A 71 5.27 -4.40 0.32
C ASP A 71 3.87 -4.70 -0.20
N ILE A 72 3.26 -3.72 -0.88
CA ILE A 72 1.93 -3.82 -1.46
C ILE A 72 2.10 -4.12 -2.95
N LEU A 73 1.90 -5.37 -3.33
CA LEU A 73 1.92 -5.82 -4.72
C LEU A 73 0.51 -5.78 -5.30
N MET A 74 0.35 -5.05 -6.40
CA MET A 74 -0.91 -4.95 -7.15
C MET A 74 -0.71 -5.56 -8.54
N THR A 75 -1.43 -6.64 -8.83
CA THR A 75 -1.39 -7.34 -10.12
C THR A 75 -2.65 -7.01 -10.92
N TYR A 76 -2.50 -6.30 -12.04
CA TYR A 76 -3.62 -5.93 -12.90
C TYR A 76 -3.92 -7.09 -13.87
N LEU A 77 -4.77 -8.01 -13.43
CA LEU A 77 -4.93 -9.36 -13.99
C LEU A 77 -5.16 -9.39 -15.51
N ASP A 78 -6.00 -8.49 -16.02
CA ASP A 78 -6.35 -8.43 -17.45
C ASP A 78 -5.40 -7.54 -18.29
N TYR A 79 -4.41 -6.91 -17.66
CA TYR A 79 -3.58 -5.87 -18.29
C TYR A 79 -2.09 -6.20 -18.31
N ASN A 80 -1.69 -7.34 -17.72
CA ASN A 80 -0.34 -7.89 -17.77
C ASN A 80 0.74 -6.91 -17.27
N PHE A 81 0.44 -6.15 -16.22
CA PHE A 81 1.41 -5.34 -15.50
C PHE A 81 1.14 -5.36 -13.99
N ASP A 82 2.20 -5.14 -13.23
CA ASP A 82 2.18 -5.13 -11.78
C ASP A 82 2.72 -3.79 -11.26
N GLU A 83 2.31 -3.43 -10.05
CA GLU A 83 2.86 -2.33 -9.26
C GLU A 83 3.28 -2.82 -7.89
N ASN A 84 4.36 -2.26 -7.34
CA ASN A 84 4.85 -2.61 -6.01
C ASN A 84 5.17 -1.35 -5.20
N TYR A 85 4.65 -1.25 -3.99
CA TYR A 85 4.86 -0.10 -3.11
C TYR A 85 5.31 -0.57 -1.72
N LEU A 86 6.58 -0.33 -1.42
CA LEU A 86 7.19 -0.71 -0.15
C LEU A 86 7.09 0.45 0.85
N PHE A 87 6.48 0.18 2.00
CA PHE A 87 6.32 1.15 3.08
C PHE A 87 7.03 0.70 4.34
N TYR A 88 7.59 1.67 5.07
CA TYR A 88 8.03 1.45 6.44
C TYR A 88 6.83 1.57 7.38
N ALA A 89 6.36 0.43 7.87
CA ALA A 89 5.04 0.31 8.49
C ALA A 89 5.01 0.81 9.94
N ASN A 90 6.15 0.85 10.62
CA ASN A 90 6.26 1.42 11.97
C ASN A 90 5.71 2.85 12.06
N ASP A 91 5.87 3.65 11.00
CA ASP A 91 5.50 5.08 10.98
C ASP A 91 4.08 5.31 10.44
N MET A 92 3.39 4.26 10.00
CA MET A 92 2.10 4.38 9.30
C MET A 92 1.01 3.40 9.80
N PRO A 93 0.85 3.15 11.12
CA PRO A 93 -0.10 2.14 11.59
C PRO A 93 -1.55 2.45 11.19
N GLN A 94 -1.96 3.72 11.16
CA GLN A 94 -3.32 4.13 10.78
C GLN A 94 -3.62 3.87 9.30
N PHE A 95 -2.60 3.89 8.44
CA PHE A 95 -2.75 3.56 7.01
C PHE A 95 -3.15 2.09 6.85
N PHE A 96 -2.42 1.19 7.50
CA PHE A 96 -2.68 -0.25 7.43
C PHE A 96 -3.92 -0.66 8.23
N GLU A 97 -4.26 0.05 9.30
CA GLU A 97 -5.53 -0.12 10.00
C GLU A 97 -6.72 0.20 9.10
N ALA A 98 -6.65 1.33 8.39
CA ALA A 98 -7.69 1.73 7.44
C ALA A 98 -7.81 0.71 6.29
N LEU A 99 -6.69 0.19 5.79
CA LEU A 99 -6.66 -0.89 4.79
C LEU A 99 -7.38 -2.15 5.31
N ALA A 100 -7.02 -2.61 6.51
CA ALA A 100 -7.62 -3.77 7.15
C ALA A 100 -9.12 -3.58 7.40
N ARG A 101 -9.53 -2.40 7.87
CA ARG A 101 -10.93 -2.08 8.20
C ARG A 101 -11.81 -1.98 6.96
N THR A 102 -11.33 -1.31 5.92
CA THR A 102 -12.14 -1.00 4.73
C THR A 102 -12.02 -2.06 3.64
N GLY A 103 -10.86 -2.74 3.55
CA GLY A 103 -10.52 -3.55 2.39
C GLY A 103 -10.42 -2.73 1.10
N LEU A 104 -10.22 -1.41 1.21
CA LEU A 104 -10.08 -0.50 0.08
C LEU A 104 -8.69 0.11 0.09
N ILE A 105 -8.13 0.33 -1.09
CA ILE A 105 -6.92 1.11 -1.30
C ILE A 105 -7.07 2.00 -2.52
N ALA A 106 -6.62 3.24 -2.44
CA ALA A 106 -6.65 4.20 -3.52
C ALA A 106 -5.24 4.41 -4.09
N ILE A 107 -5.18 4.68 -5.39
CA ILE A 107 -4.01 5.24 -6.07
C ILE A 107 -4.39 6.60 -6.64
N ALA A 108 -3.51 7.58 -6.46
CA ALA A 108 -3.65 8.93 -6.97
C ALA A 108 -2.34 9.46 -7.56
N PRO A 109 -2.38 10.43 -8.47
CA PRO A 109 -1.16 11.11 -8.91
C PRO A 109 -0.64 12.04 -7.78
N SER A 110 0.68 12.17 -7.65
CA SER A 110 1.31 12.92 -6.55
C SER A 110 1.20 14.44 -6.68
N ASN A 111 0.73 14.96 -7.82
CA ASN A 111 0.57 16.40 -8.03
C ASN A 111 -0.82 16.88 -7.58
N ALA A 112 -0.82 17.87 -6.69
CA ALA A 112 -2.04 18.45 -6.11
C ALA A 112 -3.00 19.04 -7.17
N GLU A 113 -2.48 19.52 -8.30
CA GLU A 113 -3.29 20.07 -9.39
C GLU A 113 -4.15 19.03 -10.11
N THR A 114 -3.79 17.74 -10.02
CA THR A 114 -4.53 16.63 -10.65
C THR A 114 -5.23 15.74 -9.63
N ALA A 115 -4.90 15.87 -8.34
CA ALA A 115 -5.51 15.14 -7.23
C ALA A 115 -6.85 15.77 -6.79
N SER A 116 -7.84 15.81 -7.69
CA SER A 116 -9.24 15.94 -7.29
C SER A 116 -9.82 14.55 -6.98
N GLN A 117 -10.89 14.46 -6.19
CA GLN A 117 -11.60 13.20 -5.92
C GLN A 117 -12.07 12.46 -7.21
N LEU A 118 -12.10 13.17 -8.34
CA LEU A 118 -12.45 12.61 -9.65
C LEU A 118 -11.33 11.76 -10.28
N ASN A 119 -10.11 11.86 -9.76
CA ASN A 119 -8.91 11.19 -10.30
C ASN A 119 -8.33 10.19 -9.29
N LEU A 120 -9.19 9.44 -8.60
CA LEU A 120 -8.79 8.36 -7.71
C LEU A 120 -9.08 7.01 -8.36
N LEU A 121 -8.08 6.14 -8.40
CA LEU A 121 -8.27 4.73 -8.68
C LEU A 121 -8.50 4.00 -7.36
N VAL A 122 -9.75 3.74 -7.00
CA VAL A 122 -10.09 2.99 -5.78
C VAL A 122 -10.22 1.50 -6.10
N ILE A 123 -9.43 0.69 -5.42
CA ILE A 123 -9.33 -0.75 -5.58
C ILE A 123 -9.88 -1.40 -4.31
N GLN A 124 -10.82 -2.33 -4.49
CA GLN A 124 -11.27 -3.20 -3.42
C GLN A 124 -10.41 -4.45 -3.40
N LEU A 125 -9.87 -4.78 -2.22
CA LEU A 125 -9.12 -6.01 -2.03
C LEU A 125 -10.04 -7.21 -2.26
N PRO A 126 -9.62 -8.22 -3.06
CA PRO A 126 -10.40 -9.43 -3.25
C PRO A 126 -10.55 -10.22 -1.94
N ARG A 127 -9.60 -10.07 -1.00
CA ARG A 127 -9.57 -10.75 0.29
C ARG A 127 -9.24 -9.77 1.41
N LYS A 128 -10.26 -9.20 2.04
CA LYS A 128 -10.10 -8.28 3.18
C LYS A 128 -9.36 -8.94 4.36
N ASP A 129 -9.63 -10.22 4.64
CA ASP A 129 -8.99 -10.97 5.72
C ASP A 129 -7.45 -11.00 5.62
N SER A 130 -6.91 -10.91 4.39
CA SER A 130 -5.46 -10.84 4.16
C SER A 130 -4.88 -9.52 4.68
N ALA A 131 -5.60 -8.40 4.51
CA ALA A 131 -5.21 -7.11 5.09
C ALA A 131 -5.35 -7.10 6.61
N GLU A 132 -6.43 -7.68 7.14
CA GLU A 132 -6.60 -7.82 8.60
C GLU A 132 -5.48 -8.67 9.23
N SER A 133 -5.13 -9.79 8.59
CA SER A 133 -4.05 -10.65 9.05
C SER A 133 -2.68 -9.94 9.03
N ALA A 134 -2.37 -9.22 7.95
CA ALA A 134 -1.12 -8.47 7.83
C ALA A 134 -1.04 -7.37 8.91
N PHE A 135 -2.13 -6.62 9.11
CA PHE A 135 -2.21 -5.57 10.12
C PHE A 135 -2.03 -6.12 11.55
N ASN A 136 -2.71 -7.22 11.88
CA ASN A 136 -2.59 -7.84 13.19
C ASN A 136 -1.16 -8.34 13.48
N GLN A 137 -0.50 -8.93 12.48
CA GLN A 137 0.90 -9.35 12.61
C GLN A 137 1.83 -8.14 12.81
N MET A 138 1.66 -7.10 11.98
CA MET A 138 2.41 -5.85 12.05
C MET A 138 2.30 -5.19 13.44
N ILE A 139 1.09 -4.97 13.96
CA ILE A 139 0.88 -4.34 15.27
C ILE A 139 1.42 -5.19 16.41
N LYS A 140 1.29 -6.52 16.34
CA LYS A 140 1.88 -7.42 17.35
C LYS A 140 3.40 -7.26 17.43
N ILE A 141 4.07 -7.09 16.29
CA ILE A 141 5.53 -6.89 16.23
C ILE A 141 5.90 -5.52 16.80
N ILE A 142 5.21 -4.45 16.37
CA ILE A 142 5.44 -3.08 16.84
C ILE A 142 5.23 -2.97 18.35
N ASN A 143 4.14 -3.55 18.89
CA ASN A 143 3.87 -3.49 20.33
C ASN A 143 4.92 -4.26 21.15
N LYS A 144 5.41 -5.40 20.64
CA LYS A 144 6.50 -6.14 21.28
C LYS A 144 7.79 -5.33 21.33
N GLN A 145 8.06 -4.48 20.35
CA GLN A 145 9.21 -3.57 20.36
C GLN A 145 9.09 -2.55 21.48
N ILE A 146 7.93 -1.89 21.62
CA ILE A 146 7.68 -0.89 22.66
C ILE A 146 7.91 -1.49 24.06
N GLN A 147 7.36 -2.67 24.32
CA GLN A 147 7.51 -3.37 25.61
C GLN A 147 8.95 -3.81 25.91
N ALA A 148 9.76 -4.10 24.88
CA ALA A 148 11.17 -4.45 25.05
C ALA A 148 12.07 -3.25 25.31
N HIS A 149 11.60 -2.02 25.02
CA HIS A 149 12.34 -0.78 25.30
C HIS A 149 12.00 -0.17 26.68
N GLU A 150 10.92 -0.60 27.33
CA GLU A 150 10.49 -0.14 28.65
C GLU A 150 11.03 -0.98 29.82
N ASN A 151 11.72 -2.10 29.55
CA ASN A 151 12.38 -2.96 30.54
C ASN A 151 13.91 -2.88 30.44
#